data_AF-A0A4V4HPX3-F1
#
_entry.id   AF-A0A4V4HPX3-F1
#
_cell.length_a   1.000
_cell.length_b   1.000
_cell.length_c   1.000
_cell.angle_alpha   90.00
_cell.angle_beta   90.00
_cell.angle_gamma   90.00
#
_symmetry.space_group_name_H-M   'P 1'
#
loop_
_entity.id
_entity.type
_entity.pdbx_description
1 polymer ?
#
loop_
_entity_poly.entity_id
_entity_poly.type
_entity_poly.pdbx_seq_one_letter_code
_entity_poly.pdbx_strand_id
1 'polypeptide(L)'
;MLATEQADPRYARIEHLSTLDLARTMNEADASVPAAVAAVLPEVAAAIDAVAARLARGGRLRYVGAGTAGRMAVMDAAECPPTFSTDPELVKAVLAGGRAAEGGAVEGTEDDADAGAAAMAAEDIGPDDAVVGIAASGRTPFVLAAIHEARRRGALTVGLSCNTGAALSEAAEFAIEVAVGPEVVAGSTRLKSGTAQKFVLNMISTISMVRLGKVYGNYMVDMRVANSKLAARAVRMIRDITGAGPEDAEAALIASGNRIKTAVVMLELGVGVKDAEARLRRAEGRLAGALIGAAD
;
A
#
# COMPACT_ATOMS: atom_id res chain seq x y z
N MET A 1 18.26 22.85 -8.68
CA MET A 1 18.85 21.48 -8.75
C MET A 1 18.06 20.60 -7.80
N LEU A 2 17.53 19.46 -8.25
CA LEU A 2 16.69 18.58 -7.44
C LEU A 2 17.48 17.99 -6.27
N ALA A 3 16.89 17.90 -5.08
CA ALA A 3 17.55 17.33 -3.90
C ALA A 3 17.99 15.88 -4.14
N THR A 4 17.21 15.12 -4.91
CA THR A 4 17.51 13.73 -5.29
C THR A 4 18.79 13.56 -6.13
N GLU A 5 19.24 14.61 -6.81
CA GLU A 5 20.42 14.59 -7.69
C GLU A 5 21.64 15.29 -7.08
N GLN A 6 21.47 15.92 -5.91
CA GLN A 6 22.56 16.66 -5.26
C GLN A 6 23.59 15.71 -4.67
N ALA A 7 24.86 16.06 -4.82
CA ALA A 7 25.94 15.44 -4.06
C ALA A 7 25.99 16.04 -2.65
N ASP A 8 26.14 15.18 -1.63
CA ASP A 8 26.28 15.62 -0.25
C ASP A 8 27.76 15.69 0.16
N PRO A 9 28.25 16.85 0.62
CA PRO A 9 29.64 16.99 1.09
C PRO A 9 30.02 16.01 2.20
N ARG A 10 29.05 15.53 3.00
CA ARG A 10 29.28 14.52 4.04
C ARG A 10 29.77 13.18 3.49
N TYR A 11 29.48 12.89 2.23
CA TYR A 11 29.79 11.61 1.57
C TYR A 11 30.85 11.75 0.46
N ALA A 12 31.51 12.91 0.34
CA ALA A 12 32.42 13.23 -0.77
C ALA A 12 33.65 12.31 -0.91
N ARG A 13 33.98 11.54 0.13
CA ARG A 13 35.12 10.61 0.22
C ARG A 13 34.70 9.22 0.72
N ILE A 14 33.46 8.84 0.47
CA ILE A 14 32.86 7.60 0.99
C ILE A 14 33.66 6.35 0.57
N GLU A 15 34.34 6.39 -0.59
CA GLU A 15 35.20 5.33 -1.12
C GLU A 15 36.43 5.00 -0.28
N HIS A 16 36.81 5.88 0.67
CA HIS A 16 37.97 5.68 1.55
C HIS A 16 37.60 5.08 2.91
N LEU A 17 36.30 4.89 3.20
CA LEU A 17 35.84 4.32 4.45
C LEU A 17 36.07 2.80 4.50
N SER A 18 36.26 2.27 5.72
CA SER A 18 36.21 0.84 5.94
C SER A 18 34.80 0.30 5.63
N THR A 19 34.66 -0.99 5.32
CA THR A 19 33.33 -1.58 5.07
C THR A 19 32.36 -1.39 6.24
N LEU A 20 32.86 -1.42 7.49
CA LEU A 20 32.03 -1.17 8.66
C LEU A 20 31.55 0.29 8.71
N ASP A 21 32.43 1.24 8.40
CA ASP A 21 32.07 2.67 8.40
C ASP A 21 31.17 3.04 7.22
N LEU A 22 31.31 2.35 6.06
CA LEU A 22 30.35 2.40 4.97
C LEU A 22 28.95 1.98 5.44
N ALA A 23 28.84 0.83 6.12
CA ALA A 23 27.56 0.34 6.63
C ALA A 23 26.94 1.28 7.68
N ARG A 24 27.76 1.84 8.59
CA ARG A 24 27.31 2.85 9.56
C ARG A 24 26.81 4.11 8.86
N THR A 25 27.57 4.62 7.88
CA THR A 25 27.21 5.82 7.11
C THR A 25 25.86 5.63 6.40
N MET A 26 25.65 4.48 5.77
CA MET A 26 24.37 4.16 5.13
C MET A 26 23.22 4.07 6.16
N ASN A 27 23.43 3.38 7.29
CA ASN A 27 22.41 3.24 8.32
C ASN A 27 22.03 4.58 8.98
N GLU A 28 23.01 5.44 9.24
CA GLU A 28 22.80 6.79 9.78
C GLU A 28 22.01 7.67 8.79
N ALA A 29 22.28 7.54 7.49
CA ALA A 29 21.51 8.24 6.47
C ALA A 29 20.06 7.75 6.45
N ASP A 30 19.83 6.43 6.47
CA ASP A 30 18.50 5.82 6.46
C ASP A 30 17.67 6.15 7.70
N ALA A 31 18.31 6.38 8.85
CA ALA A 31 17.64 6.75 10.10
C ALA A 31 16.82 8.06 9.99
N SER A 32 17.11 8.90 9.00
CA SER A 32 16.33 10.12 8.73
C SER A 32 14.99 9.87 8.04
N VAL A 33 14.82 8.72 7.38
CA VAL A 33 13.65 8.44 6.53
C VAL A 33 12.33 8.41 7.32
N PRO A 34 12.22 7.72 8.47
CA PRO A 34 10.97 7.74 9.25
C PRO A 34 10.55 9.14 9.69
N ALA A 35 11.51 10.00 10.06
CA ALA A 35 11.23 11.38 10.45
C ALA A 35 10.75 12.22 9.25
N ALA A 36 11.31 12.01 8.06
CA ALA A 36 10.85 12.66 6.84
C ALA A 36 9.42 12.25 6.47
N VAL A 37 9.08 10.95 6.62
CA VAL A 37 7.69 10.48 6.43
C VAL A 37 6.77 11.04 7.51
N ALA A 38 7.21 11.10 8.76
CA ALA A 38 6.44 11.66 9.87
C ALA A 38 6.01 13.11 9.63
N ALA A 39 6.86 13.90 8.96
CA ALA A 39 6.59 15.30 8.64
C ALA A 39 5.43 15.50 7.65
N VAL A 40 5.07 14.47 6.87
CA VAL A 40 4.00 14.55 5.84
C VAL A 40 2.83 13.60 6.12
N LEU A 41 2.68 13.16 7.38
CA LEU A 41 1.56 12.29 7.77
C LEU A 41 0.18 12.91 7.52
N PRO A 42 -0.05 14.23 7.68
CA PRO A 42 -1.35 14.82 7.34
C PRO A 42 -1.76 14.58 5.88
N GLU A 43 -0.82 14.77 4.94
CA GLU A 43 -1.02 14.57 3.51
C GLU A 43 -1.21 13.08 3.18
N VAL A 44 -0.40 12.21 3.79
CA VAL A 44 -0.54 10.76 3.66
C VAL A 44 -1.92 10.32 4.15
N ALA A 45 -2.37 10.78 5.32
CA ALA A 45 -3.67 10.43 5.87
C ALA A 45 -4.83 10.88 4.98
N ALA A 46 -4.77 12.13 4.47
CA ALA A 46 -5.79 12.66 3.57
C ALA A 46 -5.90 11.85 2.27
N ALA A 47 -4.76 11.51 1.66
CA ALA A 47 -4.73 10.67 0.47
C ALA A 47 -5.31 9.26 0.74
N ILE A 48 -4.97 8.67 1.88
CA ILE A 48 -5.46 7.35 2.28
C ILE A 48 -6.97 7.34 2.50
N ASP A 49 -7.51 8.34 3.18
CA ASP A 49 -8.96 8.44 3.39
C ASP A 49 -9.71 8.54 2.05
N ALA A 50 -9.18 9.29 1.09
CA ALA A 50 -9.73 9.39 -0.25
C ALA A 50 -9.62 8.07 -1.04
N VAL A 51 -8.47 7.37 -0.95
CA VAL A 51 -8.27 6.05 -1.56
C VAL A 51 -9.23 5.03 -0.96
N ALA A 52 -9.35 4.97 0.37
CA ALA A 52 -10.25 4.05 1.05
C ALA A 52 -11.72 4.30 0.66
N ALA A 53 -12.12 5.56 0.47
CA ALA A 53 -13.46 5.91 0.01
C ALA A 53 -13.75 5.43 -1.43
N ARG A 54 -12.75 5.46 -2.33
CA ARG A 54 -12.84 4.92 -3.69
C ARG A 54 -12.99 3.39 -3.67
N LEU A 55 -12.14 2.71 -2.90
CA LEU A 55 -12.18 1.25 -2.74
C LEU A 55 -13.51 0.77 -2.10
N ALA A 56 -14.06 1.53 -1.15
CA ALA A 56 -15.34 1.20 -0.51
C ALA A 56 -16.52 1.20 -1.49
N ARG A 57 -16.44 1.93 -2.60
CA ARG A 57 -17.44 1.92 -3.69
C ARG A 57 -17.21 0.81 -4.73
N GLY A 58 -16.22 -0.05 -4.52
CA GLY A 58 -15.85 -1.11 -5.46
C GLY A 58 -14.81 -0.71 -6.50
N GLY A 59 -14.21 0.47 -6.37
CA GLY A 59 -13.10 0.90 -7.20
C GLY A 59 -11.80 0.15 -6.92
N ARG A 60 -10.78 0.40 -7.74
CA ARG A 60 -9.48 -0.26 -7.68
C ARG A 60 -8.36 0.74 -7.38
N LEU A 61 -7.28 0.26 -6.78
CA LEU A 61 -6.05 1.01 -6.56
C LEU A 61 -5.00 0.61 -7.60
N ARG A 62 -4.44 1.59 -8.29
CA ARG A 62 -3.35 1.41 -9.26
C ARG A 62 -2.16 2.27 -8.89
N TYR A 63 -1.05 1.61 -8.57
CA TYR A 63 0.24 2.26 -8.48
C TYR A 63 0.82 2.41 -9.89
N VAL A 64 1.45 3.53 -10.20
CA VAL A 64 2.15 3.73 -11.47
C VAL A 64 3.54 4.31 -11.24
N GLY A 65 4.56 3.67 -11.80
CA GLY A 65 5.95 4.03 -11.55
C GLY A 65 6.93 3.42 -12.55
N ALA A 66 8.17 3.86 -12.48
CA ALA A 66 9.28 3.31 -13.26
C ALA A 66 10.41 2.82 -12.33
N GLY A 67 11.28 1.95 -12.84
CA GLY A 67 12.47 1.49 -12.14
C GLY A 67 12.21 1.00 -10.71
N THR A 68 12.98 1.50 -9.75
CA THR A 68 12.84 1.11 -8.33
C THR A 68 11.48 1.49 -7.74
N ALA A 69 10.96 2.68 -8.05
CA ALA A 69 9.67 3.15 -7.54
C ALA A 69 8.53 2.21 -7.96
N GLY A 70 8.49 1.88 -9.25
CA GLY A 70 7.50 0.92 -9.77
C GLY A 70 7.68 -0.49 -9.21
N ARG A 71 8.91 -0.96 -8.98
CA ARG A 71 9.15 -2.26 -8.34
C ARG A 71 8.73 -2.30 -6.87
N MET A 72 8.89 -1.22 -6.11
CA MET A 72 8.35 -1.12 -4.74
C MET A 72 6.83 -1.20 -4.75
N ALA A 73 6.18 -0.58 -5.73
CA ALA A 73 4.74 -0.70 -5.92
C ALA A 73 4.28 -2.12 -6.28
N VAL A 74 5.01 -2.83 -7.14
CA VAL A 74 4.74 -4.24 -7.45
C VAL A 74 4.81 -5.08 -6.17
N MET A 75 5.82 -4.86 -5.32
CA MET A 75 5.97 -5.56 -4.05
C MET A 75 4.77 -5.32 -3.12
N ASP A 76 4.37 -4.06 -2.91
CA ASP A 76 3.23 -3.72 -2.04
C ASP A 76 1.90 -4.31 -2.56
N ALA A 77 1.65 -4.20 -3.87
CA ALA A 77 0.45 -4.78 -4.49
C ALA A 77 0.40 -6.31 -4.35
N ALA A 78 1.53 -7.00 -4.54
CA ALA A 78 1.62 -8.45 -4.42
C ALA A 78 1.37 -8.97 -3.00
N GLU A 79 1.62 -8.13 -1.97
CA GLU A 79 1.38 -8.47 -0.57
C GLU A 79 -0.08 -8.29 -0.15
N CYS A 80 -0.91 -7.56 -0.92
CA CYS A 80 -2.31 -7.31 -0.57
C CYS A 80 -3.16 -8.59 -0.54
N PRO A 81 -3.18 -9.46 -1.58
CA PRO A 81 -3.95 -10.70 -1.56
C PRO A 81 -3.60 -11.67 -0.41
N PRO A 82 -2.33 -12.01 -0.14
CA PRO A 82 -2.02 -12.94 0.96
C PRO A 82 -2.23 -12.34 2.35
N THR A 83 -2.20 -11.01 2.50
CA THR A 83 -2.35 -10.32 3.80
C THR A 83 -3.82 -10.06 4.15
N PHE A 84 -4.59 -9.52 3.19
CA PHE A 84 -5.96 -9.05 3.42
C PHE A 84 -7.03 -9.84 2.65
N SER A 85 -6.61 -10.92 1.95
CA SER A 85 -7.46 -11.76 1.08
C SER A 85 -8.28 -10.96 0.08
N THR A 86 -7.64 -9.93 -0.47
CA THR A 86 -8.22 -9.12 -1.53
C THR A 86 -8.19 -9.88 -2.83
N ASP A 87 -9.09 -9.51 -3.74
CA ASP A 87 -8.93 -9.85 -5.14
C ASP A 87 -7.58 -9.30 -5.65
N PRO A 88 -6.77 -10.07 -6.40
CA PRO A 88 -5.55 -9.57 -7.04
C PRO A 88 -5.76 -8.35 -7.94
N GLU A 89 -6.98 -8.12 -8.43
CA GLU A 89 -7.34 -6.95 -9.22
C GLU A 89 -7.59 -5.70 -8.38
N LEU A 90 -7.74 -5.82 -7.05
CA LEU A 90 -8.05 -4.68 -6.19
C LEU A 90 -6.89 -3.70 -6.12
N VAL A 91 -5.66 -4.20 -6.01
CA VAL A 91 -4.44 -3.40 -5.92
C VAL A 91 -3.44 -3.95 -6.93
N LYS A 92 -3.00 -3.12 -7.87
CA LYS A 92 -2.00 -3.49 -8.88
C LYS A 92 -0.99 -2.38 -9.09
N ALA A 93 0.16 -2.76 -9.62
CA ALA A 93 1.18 -1.83 -10.10
C ALA A 93 1.29 -1.88 -11.62
N VAL A 94 1.37 -0.70 -12.23
CA VAL A 94 1.63 -0.44 -13.63
C VAL A 94 3.06 0.06 -13.75
N LEU A 95 3.94 -0.79 -14.25
CA LEU A 95 5.37 -0.53 -14.37
C LEU A 95 5.72 -0.03 -15.77
N ALA A 96 6.50 1.03 -15.89
CA ALA A 96 7.11 1.44 -17.15
C ALA A 96 7.96 0.27 -17.72
N GLY A 97 7.72 -0.10 -18.98
CA GLY A 97 8.32 -1.30 -19.59
C GLY A 97 7.62 -2.62 -19.27
N GLY A 98 6.52 -2.58 -18.52
CA GLY A 98 5.67 -3.74 -18.23
C GLY A 98 6.40 -4.85 -17.47
N ARG A 99 5.93 -6.09 -17.66
CA ARG A 99 6.44 -7.27 -16.94
C ARG A 99 7.94 -7.53 -17.15
N ALA A 100 8.52 -7.12 -18.28
CA ALA A 100 9.95 -7.25 -18.54
C ALA A 100 10.80 -6.41 -17.55
N ALA A 101 10.28 -5.27 -17.08
CA ALA A 101 10.96 -4.39 -16.14
C ALA A 101 10.93 -4.88 -14.67
N GLU A 102 10.18 -5.94 -14.38
CA GLU A 102 10.19 -6.57 -13.04
C GLU A 102 11.53 -7.23 -12.73
N GLY A 103 12.13 -7.90 -13.72
CA GLY A 103 13.37 -8.67 -13.58
C GLY A 103 14.66 -7.90 -13.92
N GLY A 104 14.56 -6.69 -14.50
CA GLY A 104 15.71 -5.91 -14.94
C GLY A 104 15.35 -4.48 -15.33
N ALA A 105 16.35 -3.61 -15.49
CA ALA A 105 16.10 -2.28 -16.04
C ALA A 105 15.84 -2.36 -17.55
N VAL A 106 14.83 -1.64 -18.03
CA VAL A 106 14.55 -1.46 -19.45
C VAL A 106 14.75 0.01 -19.78
N GLU A 107 15.80 0.32 -20.54
CA GLU A 107 16.19 1.70 -20.86
C GLU A 107 15.09 2.44 -21.64
N GLY A 108 14.95 3.74 -21.36
CA GLY A 108 14.06 4.65 -22.09
C GLY A 108 12.56 4.55 -21.77
N THR A 109 12.12 3.56 -21.01
CA THR A 109 10.69 3.37 -20.71
C THR A 109 10.12 4.43 -19.76
N GLU A 110 10.97 5.04 -18.93
CA GLU A 110 10.56 6.10 -18.00
C GLU A 110 10.28 7.45 -18.68
N ASP A 111 10.85 7.66 -19.86
CA ASP A 111 10.68 8.87 -20.68
C ASP A 111 9.50 8.76 -21.66
N ASP A 112 8.87 7.58 -21.77
CA ASP A 112 7.74 7.33 -22.67
C ASP A 112 6.41 7.80 -22.06
N ALA A 113 6.08 9.07 -22.29
CA ALA A 113 4.83 9.68 -21.83
C ALA A 113 3.59 9.02 -22.47
N ASP A 114 3.65 8.67 -23.76
CA ASP A 114 2.52 8.08 -24.47
C ASP A 114 2.17 6.70 -23.91
N ALA A 115 3.19 5.89 -23.59
CA ALA A 115 3.00 4.62 -22.91
C ALA A 115 2.34 4.77 -21.53
N GLY A 116 2.69 5.83 -20.78
CA GLY A 116 2.09 6.12 -19.48
C GLY A 116 0.58 6.38 -19.56
N ALA A 117 0.18 7.24 -20.50
CA ALA A 117 -1.24 7.50 -20.76
C ALA A 117 -1.97 6.26 -21.31
N ALA A 118 -1.36 5.55 -22.26
CA ALA A 118 -1.91 4.32 -22.83
C ALA A 118 -2.13 3.23 -21.77
N ALA A 119 -1.25 3.12 -20.78
CA ALA A 119 -1.40 2.15 -19.71
C ALA A 119 -2.64 2.43 -18.83
N MET A 120 -2.94 3.69 -18.53
CA MET A 120 -4.18 4.04 -17.82
C MET A 120 -5.43 3.77 -18.66
N ALA A 121 -5.33 3.94 -19.98
CA ALA A 121 -6.40 3.55 -20.90
C ALA A 121 -6.63 2.03 -20.91
N ALA A 122 -5.54 1.25 -20.93
CA ALA A 122 -5.60 -0.22 -20.97
C ALA A 122 -6.14 -0.84 -19.68
N GLU A 123 -5.90 -0.21 -18.52
CA GLU A 123 -6.48 -0.62 -17.23
C GLU A 123 -7.97 -0.23 -17.08
N ASP A 124 -8.53 0.46 -18.07
CA ASP A 124 -9.89 1.01 -18.04
C ASP A 124 -10.13 1.84 -16.76
N ILE A 125 -9.20 2.76 -16.45
CA ILE A 125 -9.30 3.62 -15.27
C ILE A 125 -10.56 4.47 -15.36
N GLY A 126 -11.35 4.47 -14.30
CA GLY A 126 -12.60 5.21 -14.19
C GLY A 126 -12.73 6.05 -12.92
N PRO A 127 -13.88 6.72 -12.73
CA PRO A 127 -14.08 7.64 -11.63
C PRO A 127 -14.02 6.96 -10.26
N ASP A 128 -14.35 5.68 -10.14
CA ASP A 128 -14.25 4.99 -8.85
C ASP A 128 -12.84 4.51 -8.51
N ASP A 129 -11.90 4.56 -9.45
CA ASP A 129 -10.51 4.13 -9.20
C ASP A 129 -9.67 5.22 -8.52
N ALA A 130 -8.58 4.78 -7.91
CA ALA A 130 -7.52 5.62 -7.39
C ALA A 130 -6.18 5.26 -8.04
N VAL A 131 -5.45 6.27 -8.51
CA VAL A 131 -4.14 6.12 -9.14
C VAL A 131 -3.09 6.87 -8.33
N VAL A 132 -2.04 6.17 -7.93
CA VAL A 132 -0.92 6.73 -7.16
C VAL A 132 0.33 6.68 -8.04
N GLY A 133 0.78 7.84 -8.48
CA GLY A 133 1.99 8.02 -9.28
C GLY A 133 3.21 8.15 -8.38
N ILE A 134 4.27 7.41 -8.68
CA ILE A 134 5.43 7.28 -7.80
C ILE A 134 6.69 7.59 -8.61
N ALA A 135 7.35 8.70 -8.26
CA ALA A 135 8.61 9.09 -8.88
C ALA A 135 9.45 9.86 -7.86
N ALA A 136 10.63 9.34 -7.48
CA ALA A 136 11.50 10.01 -6.52
C ALA A 136 11.86 11.44 -6.99
N SER A 137 12.19 11.56 -8.28
CA SER A 137 12.48 12.85 -8.92
C SER A 137 11.27 13.78 -8.98
N GLY A 138 10.05 13.24 -8.95
CA GLY A 138 8.81 13.98 -9.09
C GLY A 138 8.52 14.47 -10.51
N ARG A 139 9.28 14.02 -11.52
CA ARG A 139 9.18 14.53 -12.90
C ARG A 139 9.25 13.46 -14.00
N THR A 140 9.14 12.18 -13.66
CA THR A 140 9.24 11.07 -14.63
C THR A 140 8.11 11.15 -15.66
N PRO A 141 8.39 11.32 -16.97
CA PRO A 141 7.37 11.55 -18.00
C PRO A 141 6.28 10.48 -18.06
N PHE A 142 6.63 9.19 -18.00
CA PHE A 142 5.67 8.08 -17.97
C PHE A 142 4.65 8.24 -16.83
N VAL A 143 5.12 8.59 -15.63
CA VAL A 143 4.28 8.73 -14.44
C VAL A 143 3.39 9.98 -14.52
N LEU A 144 3.94 11.10 -14.99
CA LEU A 144 3.18 12.35 -15.17
C LEU A 144 2.03 12.15 -16.15
N ALA A 145 2.30 11.54 -17.31
CA ALA A 145 1.30 11.29 -18.33
C ALA A 145 0.21 10.33 -17.85
N ALA A 146 0.58 9.28 -17.10
CA ALA A 146 -0.38 8.39 -16.46
C ALA A 146 -1.30 9.15 -15.48
N ILE A 147 -0.74 10.01 -14.61
CA ILE A 147 -1.55 10.78 -13.66
C ILE A 147 -2.48 11.77 -14.36
N HIS A 148 -2.01 12.45 -15.41
CA HIS A 148 -2.86 13.32 -16.22
C HIS A 148 -4.03 12.55 -16.87
N GLU A 149 -3.76 11.39 -17.45
CA GLU A 149 -4.79 10.57 -18.08
C GLU A 149 -5.80 10.01 -17.06
N ALA A 150 -5.32 9.54 -15.90
CA ALA A 150 -6.18 9.09 -14.81
C ALA A 150 -7.11 10.21 -14.33
N ARG A 151 -6.56 11.42 -14.12
CA ARG A 151 -7.34 12.60 -13.73
C ARG A 151 -8.36 12.98 -14.80
N ARG A 152 -7.98 12.96 -16.09
CA ARG A 152 -8.89 13.24 -17.21
C ARG A 152 -10.06 12.25 -17.26
N ARG A 153 -9.84 11.00 -16.84
CA ARG A 153 -10.86 9.95 -16.71
C ARG A 153 -11.69 10.03 -15.43
N GLY A 154 -11.38 10.98 -14.55
CA GLY A 154 -12.12 11.23 -13.30
C GLY A 154 -11.67 10.38 -12.11
N ALA A 155 -10.60 9.60 -12.24
CA ALA A 155 -10.04 8.85 -11.13
C ALA A 155 -9.43 9.80 -10.09
N LEU A 156 -9.42 9.37 -8.84
CA LEU A 156 -8.63 10.01 -7.79
C LEU A 156 -7.14 9.88 -8.12
N THR A 157 -6.37 10.96 -7.97
CA THR A 157 -4.92 10.93 -8.25
C THR A 157 -4.09 11.38 -7.07
N VAL A 158 -3.04 10.62 -6.77
CA VAL A 158 -2.06 10.91 -5.72
C VAL A 158 -0.66 10.93 -6.34
N GLY A 159 0.14 11.95 -6.04
CA GLY A 159 1.53 12.05 -6.45
C GLY A 159 2.46 11.81 -5.26
N LEU A 160 3.35 10.82 -5.34
CA LEU A 160 4.37 10.50 -4.34
C LEU A 160 5.77 10.79 -4.89
N SER A 161 6.44 11.78 -4.31
CA SER A 161 7.78 12.22 -4.71
C SER A 161 8.71 12.41 -3.51
N CYS A 162 10.01 12.58 -3.80
CA CYS A 162 11.04 12.88 -2.79
C CYS A 162 11.71 14.24 -3.00
N ASN A 163 11.12 15.09 -3.84
CA ASN A 163 11.47 16.49 -4.03
C ASN A 163 10.27 17.36 -3.69
N THR A 164 10.51 18.53 -3.12
CA THR A 164 9.45 19.51 -2.85
C THR A 164 9.12 20.31 -4.11
N GLY A 165 7.85 20.71 -4.26
CA GLY A 165 7.37 21.43 -5.45
C GLY A 165 7.54 20.63 -6.74
N ALA A 166 7.29 19.32 -6.69
CA ALA A 166 7.46 18.44 -7.83
C ALA A 166 6.35 18.65 -8.89
N ALA A 167 6.68 18.46 -10.17
CA ALA A 167 5.68 18.49 -11.25
C ALA A 167 4.56 17.45 -11.04
N LEU A 168 4.90 16.30 -10.45
CA LEU A 168 3.94 15.26 -10.06
C LEU A 168 2.95 15.73 -8.99
N SER A 169 3.40 16.60 -8.09
CA SER A 169 2.55 17.17 -7.03
C SER A 169 1.53 18.15 -7.60
N GLU A 170 1.92 18.94 -8.61
CA GLU A 170 1.01 19.85 -9.32
C GLU A 170 -0.01 19.09 -10.19
N ALA A 171 0.39 17.96 -10.76
CA ALA A 171 -0.44 17.12 -11.62
C ALA A 171 -1.55 16.38 -10.85
N ALA A 172 -1.26 15.92 -9.63
CA ALA A 172 -2.15 15.09 -8.83
C ALA A 172 -3.19 15.92 -8.04
N GLU A 173 -4.22 15.25 -7.53
CA GLU A 173 -5.19 15.86 -6.59
C GLU A 173 -4.63 15.93 -5.17
N PHE A 174 -3.91 14.88 -4.75
CA PHE A 174 -3.19 14.81 -3.49
C PHE A 174 -1.69 14.71 -3.74
N ALA A 175 -0.88 15.51 -3.05
CA ALA A 175 0.56 15.48 -3.13
C ALA A 175 1.18 14.96 -1.82
N ILE A 176 2.13 14.02 -1.93
CA ILE A 176 2.93 13.51 -0.83
C ILE A 176 4.40 13.71 -1.21
N GLU A 177 5.05 14.69 -0.59
CA GLU A 177 6.44 15.07 -0.89
C GLU A 177 7.36 14.70 0.28
N VAL A 178 7.95 13.50 0.25
CA VAL A 178 8.84 13.04 1.33
C VAL A 178 10.27 13.53 1.10
N ALA A 179 10.61 14.70 1.64
CA ALA A 179 11.93 15.31 1.49
C ALA A 179 13.02 14.56 2.31
N VAL A 180 13.57 13.48 1.74
CA VAL A 180 14.64 12.67 2.37
C VAL A 180 16.05 13.27 2.23
N GLY A 181 16.19 14.33 1.42
CA GLY A 181 17.47 14.98 1.13
C GLY A 181 18.42 14.15 0.25
N PRO A 182 19.67 14.61 0.04
CA PRO A 182 20.66 13.94 -0.82
C PRO A 182 20.95 12.50 -0.41
N GLU A 183 21.15 11.63 -1.39
CA GLU A 183 21.48 10.22 -1.18
C GLU A 183 22.98 10.03 -0.84
N VAL A 184 23.32 8.92 -0.16
CA VAL A 184 24.73 8.57 0.14
C VAL A 184 25.58 8.38 -1.11
N VAL A 185 24.95 7.95 -2.19
CA VAL A 185 25.49 7.98 -3.56
C VAL A 185 24.59 8.91 -4.34
N ALA A 186 25.14 10.05 -4.78
CA ALA A 186 24.38 11.08 -5.48
C ALA A 186 23.55 10.49 -6.64
N GLY A 187 22.26 10.84 -6.70
CA GLY A 187 21.33 10.32 -7.72
C GLY A 187 20.82 8.90 -7.48
N SER A 188 21.38 8.12 -6.54
CA SER A 188 20.96 6.75 -6.27
C SER A 188 19.67 6.69 -5.41
N THR A 189 18.57 7.19 -5.96
CA THR A 189 17.25 7.27 -5.31
C THR A 189 16.64 5.92 -4.94
N ARG A 190 17.23 4.80 -5.36
CA ARG A 190 16.86 3.46 -4.85
C ARG A 190 17.12 3.26 -3.35
N LEU A 191 17.79 4.21 -2.69
CA LEU A 191 18.18 4.17 -1.28
C LEU A 191 17.10 4.85 -0.42
N LYS A 192 17.36 6.02 0.17
CA LYS A 192 16.41 6.66 1.10
C LYS A 192 15.07 6.96 0.45
N SER A 193 15.08 7.45 -0.80
CA SER A 193 13.85 7.75 -1.53
C SER A 193 13.01 6.48 -1.75
N GLY A 194 13.63 5.37 -2.14
CA GLY A 194 12.98 4.07 -2.25
C GLY A 194 12.44 3.54 -0.92
N THR A 195 13.19 3.71 0.17
CA THR A 195 12.76 3.35 1.53
C THR A 195 11.54 4.18 1.97
N ALA A 196 11.56 5.49 1.73
CA ALA A 196 10.44 6.38 2.01
C ALA A 196 9.19 6.00 1.20
N GLN A 197 9.36 5.69 -0.08
CA GLN A 197 8.28 5.21 -0.93
C GLN A 197 7.68 3.91 -0.39
N LYS A 198 8.50 2.95 0.03
CA LYS A 198 7.99 1.71 0.65
C LYS A 198 7.19 1.98 1.92
N PHE A 199 7.66 2.90 2.78
CA PHE A 199 6.93 3.33 3.97
C PHE A 199 5.54 3.85 3.62
N VAL A 200 5.46 4.80 2.69
CA VAL A 200 4.19 5.42 2.31
C VAL A 200 3.27 4.41 1.61
N LEU A 201 3.79 3.56 0.72
CA LEU A 201 2.99 2.52 0.05
C LEU A 201 2.38 1.54 1.06
N ASN A 202 3.18 1.09 2.04
CA ASN A 202 2.66 0.24 3.10
C ASN A 202 1.62 0.92 3.98
N MET A 203 1.76 2.23 4.24
CA MET A 203 0.70 2.99 4.90
C MET A 203 -0.56 3.02 4.05
N ILE A 204 -0.44 3.31 2.74
CA ILE A 204 -1.58 3.38 1.82
C ILE A 204 -2.34 2.06 1.79
N SER A 205 -1.67 0.96 1.49
CA SER A 205 -2.33 -0.35 1.39
C SER A 205 -2.88 -0.79 2.73
N THR A 206 -2.08 -0.78 3.79
CA THR A 206 -2.48 -1.31 5.10
C THR A 206 -3.62 -0.50 5.72
N ILE A 207 -3.50 0.83 5.77
CA ILE A 207 -4.50 1.68 6.43
C ILE A 207 -5.80 1.68 5.60
N SER A 208 -5.73 1.66 4.26
CA SER A 208 -6.93 1.49 3.43
C SER A 208 -7.67 0.19 3.78
N MET A 209 -6.95 -0.93 3.93
CA MET A 209 -7.56 -2.22 4.30
C MET A 209 -8.13 -2.20 5.73
N VAL A 210 -7.50 -1.48 6.66
CA VAL A 210 -8.06 -1.22 8.00
C VAL A 210 -9.39 -0.46 7.89
N ARG A 211 -9.46 0.61 7.08
CA ARG A 211 -10.69 1.42 6.89
C ARG A 211 -11.81 0.64 6.19
N LEU A 212 -11.45 -0.35 5.37
CA LEU A 212 -12.37 -1.32 4.75
C LEU A 212 -12.76 -2.48 5.68
N GLY A 213 -12.33 -2.47 6.95
CA GLY A 213 -12.70 -3.47 7.94
C GLY A 213 -12.03 -4.82 7.75
N LYS A 214 -10.92 -4.91 7.02
CA LYS A 214 -10.13 -6.16 6.86
C LYS A 214 -9.39 -6.56 8.14
N VAL A 215 -9.27 -5.62 9.08
CA VAL A 215 -8.55 -5.76 10.36
C VAL A 215 -9.51 -5.49 11.52
N TYR A 216 -9.33 -6.21 12.63
CA TYR A 216 -10.03 -5.97 13.90
C TYR A 216 -9.02 -6.06 15.06
N GLY A 217 -8.95 -5.01 15.88
CA GLY A 217 -7.79 -4.81 16.77
C GLY A 217 -6.51 -4.73 15.92
N ASN A 218 -5.58 -5.65 16.15
CA ASN A 218 -4.38 -5.86 15.34
C ASN A 218 -4.39 -7.21 14.56
N TYR A 219 -5.56 -7.83 14.41
CA TYR A 219 -5.71 -9.13 13.74
C TYR A 219 -6.24 -8.99 12.30
N MET A 220 -5.63 -9.71 11.37
CA MET A 220 -6.06 -9.85 9.98
C MET A 220 -7.26 -10.80 9.89
N VAL A 221 -8.42 -10.35 10.36
CA VAL A 221 -9.64 -11.16 10.48
C VAL A 221 -10.29 -11.52 9.14
N ASP A 222 -9.80 -10.99 8.03
CA ASP A 222 -10.22 -11.38 6.68
C ASP A 222 -9.21 -12.28 5.97
N MET A 223 -8.27 -12.90 6.70
CA MET A 223 -7.25 -13.81 6.16
C MET A 223 -7.85 -15.11 5.61
N ARG A 224 -7.45 -15.51 4.40
CA ARG A 224 -7.86 -16.75 3.75
C ARG A 224 -7.11 -17.92 4.36
N VAL A 225 -7.85 -18.86 4.93
CA VAL A 225 -7.30 -20.07 5.52
C VAL A 225 -7.02 -21.10 4.40
N ALA A 226 -5.84 -21.02 3.80
CA ALA A 226 -5.46 -21.85 2.64
C ALA A 226 -4.58 -23.07 2.98
N ASN A 227 -4.03 -23.15 4.20
CA ASN A 227 -3.16 -24.24 4.63
C ASN A 227 -3.21 -24.41 6.16
N SER A 228 -2.63 -25.49 6.66
CA SER A 228 -2.62 -25.85 8.09
C SER A 228 -2.01 -24.76 8.99
N LYS A 229 -0.94 -24.08 8.54
CA LYS A 229 -0.35 -22.96 9.26
C LYS A 229 -1.35 -21.81 9.43
N LEU A 230 -2.07 -21.46 8.37
CA LEU A 230 -3.08 -20.39 8.41
C LEU A 230 -4.32 -20.83 9.20
N ALA A 231 -4.66 -22.12 9.23
CA ALA A 231 -5.74 -22.65 10.07
C ALA A 231 -5.39 -22.52 11.56
N ALA A 232 -4.19 -22.94 11.95
CA ALA A 232 -3.71 -22.77 13.32
C ALA A 232 -3.64 -21.28 13.73
N ARG A 233 -3.28 -20.39 12.81
CA ARG A 233 -3.32 -18.95 13.04
C ARG A 233 -4.76 -18.44 13.21
N ALA A 234 -5.70 -18.88 12.36
CA ALA A 234 -7.10 -18.51 12.44
C ALA A 234 -7.74 -18.91 13.78
N VAL A 235 -7.54 -20.15 14.22
CA VAL A 235 -8.00 -20.62 15.53
C VAL A 235 -7.43 -19.77 16.66
N ARG A 236 -6.13 -19.45 16.63
CA ARG A 236 -5.52 -18.56 17.63
C ARG A 236 -6.16 -17.18 17.64
N MET A 237 -6.37 -16.56 16.47
CA MET A 237 -7.02 -15.25 16.39
C MET A 237 -8.43 -15.27 16.96
N ILE A 238 -9.22 -16.32 16.64
CA ILE A 238 -10.58 -16.46 17.18
C ILE A 238 -10.53 -16.54 18.70
N ARG A 239 -9.65 -17.37 19.26
CA ARG A 239 -9.50 -17.51 20.72
C ARG A 239 -9.08 -16.21 21.39
N ASP A 240 -8.11 -15.51 20.82
CA ASP A 240 -7.63 -14.25 21.39
C ASP A 240 -8.73 -13.18 21.38
N ILE A 241 -9.59 -13.18 20.35
CA ILE A 241 -10.69 -12.23 20.21
C ILE A 241 -11.85 -12.57 21.15
N THR A 242 -12.21 -13.85 21.28
CA THR A 242 -13.45 -14.27 21.96
C THR A 242 -13.26 -14.87 23.35
N GLY A 243 -12.02 -15.20 23.72
CA GLY A 243 -11.73 -15.95 24.94
C GLY A 243 -12.14 -17.43 24.90
N ALA A 244 -12.64 -17.93 23.76
CA ALA A 244 -13.11 -19.31 23.64
C ALA A 244 -12.00 -20.36 23.78
N GLY A 245 -12.41 -21.59 24.14
CA GLY A 245 -11.54 -22.76 24.13
C GLY A 245 -11.04 -23.11 22.72
N PRO A 246 -9.93 -23.86 22.59
CA PRO A 246 -9.40 -24.25 21.29
C PRO A 246 -10.37 -25.10 20.46
N GLU A 247 -11.12 -26.01 21.10
CA GLU A 247 -12.10 -26.86 20.44
C GLU A 247 -13.28 -26.04 19.89
N ASP A 248 -13.80 -25.10 20.68
CA ASP A 248 -14.90 -24.22 20.26
C ASP A 248 -14.48 -23.30 19.11
N ALA A 249 -13.26 -22.74 19.17
CA ALA A 249 -12.72 -21.90 18.11
C ALA A 249 -12.51 -22.67 16.80
N GLU A 250 -12.04 -23.91 16.87
CA GLU A 250 -11.90 -24.79 15.70
C GLU A 250 -13.26 -25.19 15.12
N ALA A 251 -14.21 -25.59 15.97
CA ALA A 251 -15.56 -25.91 15.56
C ALA A 251 -16.26 -24.72 14.89
N ALA A 252 -16.14 -23.51 15.47
CA ALA A 252 -16.69 -22.29 14.89
C ALA A 252 -16.02 -21.93 13.55
N LEU A 253 -14.69 -22.10 13.45
CA LEU A 253 -13.97 -21.87 12.19
C LEU A 253 -14.49 -22.82 11.09
N ILE A 254 -14.66 -24.10 11.38
CA ILE A 254 -15.19 -25.08 10.43
C ILE A 254 -16.64 -24.74 10.05
N ALA A 255 -17.50 -24.49 11.04
CA ALA A 255 -18.92 -24.17 10.83
C ALA A 255 -19.11 -22.86 10.05
N SER A 256 -18.17 -21.92 10.17
CA SER A 256 -18.17 -20.67 9.40
C SER A 256 -17.72 -20.83 7.94
N GLY A 257 -17.25 -22.02 7.53
CA GLY A 257 -16.62 -22.23 6.23
C GLY A 257 -15.25 -21.56 6.14
N ASN A 258 -14.45 -21.64 7.22
CA ASN A 258 -13.12 -21.04 7.34
C ASN A 258 -13.10 -19.49 7.26
N ARG A 259 -14.16 -18.82 7.74
CA ARG A 259 -14.27 -17.36 7.76
C ARG A 259 -14.18 -16.84 9.20
N ILE A 260 -13.04 -16.25 9.53
CA ILE A 260 -12.70 -15.81 10.89
C ILE A 260 -13.73 -14.83 11.45
N LYS A 261 -14.09 -13.77 10.71
CA LYS A 261 -15.12 -12.81 11.16
C LYS A 261 -16.43 -13.49 11.51
N THR A 262 -16.89 -14.43 10.67
CA THR A 262 -18.13 -15.16 10.88
C THR A 262 -18.03 -16.05 12.11
N ALA A 263 -16.93 -16.77 12.29
CA ALA A 263 -16.68 -17.59 13.48
C ALA A 263 -16.68 -16.74 14.77
N VAL A 264 -16.05 -15.57 14.75
CA VAL A 264 -16.07 -14.63 15.90
C VAL A 264 -17.50 -14.20 16.24
N VAL A 265 -18.29 -13.77 15.25
CA VAL A 265 -19.69 -13.35 15.50
C VAL A 265 -20.54 -14.51 16.02
N MET A 266 -20.34 -15.72 15.51
CA MET A 266 -21.04 -16.91 15.99
C MET A 266 -20.77 -17.17 17.48
N LEU A 267 -19.50 -17.07 17.90
CA LEU A 267 -19.10 -17.31 19.29
C LEU A 267 -19.53 -16.19 20.23
N GLU A 268 -19.30 -14.93 19.86
CA GLU A 268 -19.63 -13.77 20.70
C GLU A 268 -21.13 -13.62 20.94
N LEU A 269 -21.95 -13.93 19.93
CA LEU A 269 -23.40 -13.70 19.99
C LEU A 269 -24.22 -14.98 20.15
N GLY A 270 -23.58 -16.16 20.16
CA GLY A 270 -24.28 -17.44 20.24
C GLY A 270 -25.24 -17.69 19.07
N VAL A 271 -24.91 -17.20 17.87
CA VAL A 271 -25.79 -17.29 16.67
C VAL A 271 -25.26 -18.27 15.63
N GLY A 272 -26.16 -18.75 14.77
CA GLY A 272 -25.79 -19.59 13.63
C GLY A 272 -25.07 -18.82 12.51
N VAL A 273 -24.41 -19.57 11.62
CA VAL A 273 -23.62 -19.01 10.49
C VAL A 273 -24.41 -18.02 9.63
N LYS A 274 -25.68 -18.32 9.32
CA LYS A 274 -26.52 -17.45 8.48
C LYS A 274 -26.79 -16.09 9.12
N ASP A 275 -27.02 -16.07 10.43
CA ASP A 275 -27.27 -14.84 11.18
C ASP A 275 -25.98 -14.03 11.35
N ALA A 276 -24.87 -14.71 11.64
CA ALA A 276 -23.55 -14.09 11.70
C ALA A 276 -23.18 -13.40 10.37
N GLU A 277 -23.39 -14.08 9.24
CA GLU A 277 -23.20 -13.48 7.92
C GLU A 277 -24.15 -12.31 7.65
N ALA A 278 -25.42 -12.41 8.06
CA ALA A 278 -26.38 -11.33 7.87
C ALA A 278 -25.99 -10.08 8.67
N ARG A 279 -25.50 -10.25 9.90
CA ARG A 279 -24.96 -9.18 10.75
C ARG A 279 -23.73 -8.54 10.09
N LEU A 280 -22.80 -9.35 9.60
CA LEU A 280 -21.62 -8.85 8.89
C LEU A 280 -22.01 -8.07 7.63
N ARG A 281 -22.99 -8.53 6.84
CA ARG A 281 -23.47 -7.78 5.66
C ARG A 281 -24.06 -6.42 6.05
N ARG A 282 -24.88 -6.37 7.11
CA ARG A 282 -25.44 -5.10 7.63
C ARG A 282 -24.38 -4.14 8.15
N ALA A 283 -23.29 -4.67 8.67
CA ALA A 283 -22.14 -3.90 9.14
C ALA A 283 -21.07 -3.65 8.06
N GLU A 284 -21.39 -3.85 6.77
CA GLU A 284 -20.46 -3.68 5.65
C GLU A 284 -19.15 -4.48 5.81
N GLY A 285 -19.25 -5.69 6.39
CA GLY A 285 -18.12 -6.56 6.65
C GLY A 285 -17.21 -6.13 7.81
N ARG A 286 -17.55 -5.06 8.55
CA ARG A 286 -16.80 -4.60 9.72
C ARG A 286 -17.18 -5.41 10.96
N LEU A 287 -16.21 -6.12 11.52
CA LEU A 287 -16.45 -7.02 12.66
C LEU A 287 -16.97 -6.27 13.90
N ALA A 288 -16.37 -5.12 14.24
CA ALA A 288 -16.83 -4.31 15.37
C ALA A 288 -18.31 -3.91 15.25
N GLY A 289 -18.74 -3.47 14.07
CA GLY A 289 -20.15 -3.12 13.82
C GLY A 289 -21.09 -4.33 13.91
N ALA A 290 -20.63 -5.51 13.45
CA ALA A 290 -21.43 -6.74 13.52
C ALA A 290 -21.66 -7.24 14.96
N LEU A 291 -20.75 -6.90 15.88
CA LEU A 291 -20.84 -7.24 17.31
C LEU A 291 -21.71 -6.27 18.12
N ILE A 292 -21.78 -4.99 17.73
CA ILE A 292 -22.52 -3.95 18.47
C ILE A 292 -24.05 -4.07 18.33
N GLY A 293 -24.56 -4.71 17.26
CA GLY A 293 -26.00 -4.93 17.04
C GLY A 293 -26.66 -5.94 18.00
N ALA A 294 -26.10 -6.13 19.20
CA ALA A 294 -26.60 -7.01 20.26
C ALA A 294 -27.27 -6.23 21.41
N ALA A 295 -27.29 -4.89 21.36
CA ALA A 295 -28.05 -4.06 22.29
C ALA A 295 -29.38 -3.62 21.66
N ASP A 296 -30.39 -4.43 21.95
CA ASP A 296 -31.84 -4.17 22.13
C ASP A 296 -32.71 -5.30 21.56
#